data_AF-A0A961D2Q3-F1
#
_entry.id   AF-A0A961D2Q3-F1
#
_cell.length_a   1.000
_cell.length_b   1.000
_cell.length_c   1.000
_cell.angle_alpha   90.00
_cell.angle_beta   90.00
_cell.angle_gamma   90.00
#
_symmetry.space_group_name_H-M   'P 1'
#
loop_
_entity.id
_entity.type
_entity.pdbx_description
1 polymer ?
#
loop_
_entity_poly.entity_id
_entity_poly.type
_entity_poly.pdbx_seq_one_letter_code
_entity_poly.pdbx_strand_id
1 'polypeptide(L)'
;MPGDDSSNDGAPRASVRRPWERPPEPKTPIDHLRELKDLVIAYARQETVDPLKTLGRHMGFGIAGAILIGAGWVFALLALLRGLQQIDFFSSAEPDGGTWSWLPYMIVTIVGAVVAALYGRMLAKRLEENGEPK
;
A
#
# COMPACT_ATOMS: atom_id res chain seq x y z
N MET A 1 -18.90 -15.70 -80.42
CA MET A 1 -17.80 -14.89 -79.86
C MET A 1 -18.41 -14.02 -78.78
N PRO A 2 -17.73 -13.79 -77.65
CA PRO A 2 -17.32 -14.73 -76.60
C PRO A 2 -17.83 -14.21 -75.23
N GLY A 3 -17.78 -15.01 -74.18
CA GLY A 3 -16.77 -14.80 -73.13
C GLY A 3 -17.53 -14.40 -71.87
N ASP A 4 -17.52 -15.25 -70.85
CA ASP A 4 -16.50 -15.26 -69.79
C ASP A 4 -16.89 -14.22 -68.72
N ASP A 5 -17.36 -14.72 -67.59
CA ASP A 5 -16.55 -15.14 -66.44
C ASP A 5 -16.46 -14.00 -65.43
N SER A 6 -16.15 -14.39 -64.21
CA SER A 6 -15.89 -13.52 -63.06
C SER A 6 -17.13 -12.73 -62.57
N SER A 7 -17.52 -12.78 -61.31
CA SER A 7 -16.73 -13.07 -60.13
C SER A 7 -17.68 -13.38 -58.99
N ASN A 8 -17.49 -14.58 -58.41
CA ASN A 8 -17.75 -14.77 -57.00
C ASN A 8 -16.73 -13.92 -56.23
N ASP A 9 -16.97 -12.61 -56.17
CA ASP A 9 -16.25 -11.75 -55.26
C ASP A 9 -16.87 -11.93 -53.89
N GLY A 10 -16.24 -12.80 -53.10
CA GLY A 10 -16.40 -12.90 -51.65
C GLY A 10 -15.94 -11.63 -50.94
N ALA A 11 -16.32 -10.46 -51.45
CA ALA A 11 -16.17 -9.21 -50.75
C ALA A 11 -17.04 -9.29 -49.49
N PRO A 12 -16.50 -9.00 -48.30
CA PRO A 12 -17.34 -8.83 -47.12
C PRO A 12 -18.34 -7.74 -47.48
N ARG A 13 -19.61 -8.11 -47.64
CA ARG A 13 -20.68 -7.18 -48.00
C ARG A 13 -20.59 -6.05 -46.99
N ALA A 14 -20.07 -4.91 -47.44
CA ALA A 14 -20.14 -3.68 -46.69
C ALA A 14 -21.59 -3.59 -46.24
N SER A 15 -21.82 -3.65 -44.93
CA SER A 15 -23.16 -3.70 -44.36
C SER A 15 -23.88 -2.47 -44.91
N VAL A 16 -24.68 -2.68 -45.95
CA VAL A 16 -25.52 -1.66 -46.55
C VAL A 16 -26.47 -1.30 -45.42
N ARG A 17 -26.14 -0.22 -44.70
CA ARG A 17 -27.01 0.31 -43.66
C ARG A 17 -28.32 0.59 -44.35
N ARG A 18 -29.37 -0.08 -43.90
CA ARG A 18 -30.64 0.00 -44.59
C ARG A 18 -31.14 1.43 -44.41
N PRO A 19 -31.65 2.09 -45.47
CA PRO A 19 -32.15 3.46 -45.39
C PRO A 19 -33.28 3.70 -44.36
N TRP A 20 -33.80 2.65 -43.72
CA TRP A 20 -34.91 2.66 -42.77
C TRP A 20 -34.58 2.03 -41.41
N GLU A 21 -33.30 2.05 -41.00
CA GLU A 21 -33.01 2.01 -39.57
C GLU A 21 -33.76 3.16 -38.90
N ARG A 22 -34.69 2.83 -37.99
CA ARG A 22 -35.51 3.84 -37.30
C ARG A 22 -34.56 4.87 -36.67
N PRO A 23 -34.83 6.18 -36.79
CA PRO A 23 -34.05 7.17 -36.07
C PRO A 23 -34.01 6.75 -34.60
N PRO A 24 -32.84 6.80 -33.94
CA PRO A 24 -32.72 6.41 -32.55
C PRO A 24 -33.83 7.12 -31.77
N GLU A 25 -34.59 6.34 -30.99
CA GLU A 25 -35.72 6.85 -30.22
C GLU A 25 -35.24 8.04 -29.39
N PRO A 26 -35.92 9.20 -29.45
CA PRO A 26 -35.49 10.40 -28.76
C PRO A 26 -35.36 10.07 -27.27
N LYS A 27 -34.13 10.11 -26.77
CA LYS A 27 -33.80 9.79 -25.38
C LYS A 27 -34.70 10.60 -24.46
N THR A 28 -35.35 9.92 -23.54
CA THR A 28 -36.23 10.61 -22.60
C THR A 28 -35.39 11.42 -21.61
N PRO A 29 -35.95 12.45 -20.97
CA PRO A 29 -35.25 13.19 -19.91
C PRO A 29 -34.70 12.28 -18.80
N ILE A 30 -35.34 11.13 -18.56
CA ILE A 30 -34.88 10.13 -17.59
C ILE A 30 -33.64 9.38 -18.07
N ASP A 31 -33.51 9.13 -19.38
CA ASP A 31 -32.31 8.50 -19.96
C ASP A 31 -31.10 9.44 -19.86
N HIS A 32 -31.31 10.75 -20.06
CA HIS A 32 -30.27 11.75 -19.86
C HIS A 32 -29.78 11.83 -18.40
N LEU A 33 -30.68 11.71 -17.43
CA LEU A 33 -30.32 11.65 -16.00
C LEU A 33 -29.50 10.40 -15.66
N ARG A 34 -29.82 9.26 -16.26
CA ARG A 34 -29.04 8.02 -16.09
C ARG A 34 -27.63 8.17 -16.67
N GLU A 35 -27.52 8.74 -17.86
CA GLU A 35 -26.23 9.00 -18.50
C GLU A 35 -25.36 9.95 -17.67
N LEU A 36 -25.93 11.03 -17.14
CA LEU A 36 -25.20 11.96 -16.25
C LEU A 36 -24.72 11.27 -14.98
N LYS A 37 -25.58 10.46 -14.35
CA LYS A 37 -25.21 9.68 -13.16
C LYS A 37 -24.06 8.72 -13.47
N ASP A 38 -24.13 8.00 -14.58
CA ASP A 38 -23.10 7.04 -14.98
C ASP A 38 -21.77 7.75 -15.29
N LEU A 39 -21.81 8.94 -15.89
CA LEU A 39 -20.63 9.77 -16.10
C LEU A 39 -20.00 10.26 -14.78
N VAL A 40 -20.83 10.68 -13.82
CA VAL A 40 -20.34 11.10 -12.49
C VAL A 40 -19.71 9.93 -11.73
N ILE A 41 -20.34 8.75 -11.77
CA ILE A 41 -19.80 7.53 -11.15
C ILE A 41 -18.49 7.11 -11.83
N ALA A 42 -18.45 7.15 -13.16
CA ALA A 42 -17.26 6.82 -13.93
C ALA A 42 -16.11 7.79 -13.61
N TYR A 43 -16.37 9.09 -13.53
CA TYR A 43 -15.39 10.10 -13.16
C TYR A 43 -14.89 9.92 -11.72
N ALA A 44 -15.80 9.76 -10.76
CA ALA A 44 -15.42 9.51 -9.37
C ALA A 44 -14.56 8.25 -9.25
N ARG A 45 -14.87 7.19 -10.01
CA ARG A 45 -14.05 5.97 -10.06
C ARG A 45 -12.70 6.21 -10.72
N GLN A 46 -12.63 7.02 -11.76
CA GLN A 46 -11.38 7.31 -12.47
C GLN A 46 -10.44 8.17 -11.62
N GLU A 47 -11.00 9.20 -10.97
CA GLU A 47 -10.26 10.10 -10.10
C GLU A 47 -9.85 9.44 -8.77
N THR A 48 -10.56 8.38 -8.31
CA THR A 48 -10.24 7.70 -7.05
C THR A 48 -9.42 6.42 -7.20
N VAL A 49 -9.57 5.66 -8.28
CA VAL A 49 -8.88 4.36 -8.42
C VAL A 49 -7.37 4.52 -8.62
N ASP A 50 -6.94 5.51 -9.40
CA ASP A 50 -5.52 5.81 -9.62
C ASP A 50 -4.80 6.23 -8.33
N PRO A 51 -5.32 7.17 -7.50
CA PRO A 51 -4.70 7.47 -6.22
C PRO A 51 -4.79 6.29 -5.24
N LEU A 52 -5.86 5.50 -5.23
CA LEU A 52 -6.00 4.37 -4.31
C LEU A 52 -5.02 3.23 -4.64
N LYS A 53 -4.77 2.95 -5.93
CA LYS A 53 -3.76 1.99 -6.37
C LYS A 53 -2.35 2.45 -6.00
N THR A 54 -2.11 3.75 -6.12
CA THR A 54 -0.82 4.35 -5.74
C THR A 54 -0.61 4.29 -4.24
N LEU A 55 -1.64 4.59 -3.44
CA LEU A 55 -1.64 4.49 -1.98
C LEU A 55 -1.42 3.04 -1.51
N GLY A 56 -2.07 2.07 -2.13
CA GLY A 56 -1.89 0.65 -1.82
C GLY A 56 -0.43 0.20 -2.00
N ARG A 57 0.24 0.66 -3.06
CA ARG A 57 1.66 0.36 -3.28
C ARG A 57 2.56 0.97 -2.21
N HIS A 58 2.35 2.24 -1.86
CA HIS A 58 3.13 2.91 -0.81
C HIS A 58 2.90 2.30 0.57
N MET A 59 1.66 1.89 0.87
CA MET A 59 1.31 1.20 2.11
C MET A 59 2.01 -0.15 2.21
N GLY A 60 2.12 -0.90 1.11
CA GLY A 60 2.91 -2.13 1.06
C GLY A 60 4.38 -1.91 1.42
N PHE A 61 5.01 -0.88 0.86
CA PHE A 61 6.38 -0.48 1.23
C PHE A 61 6.48 -0.01 2.68
N GLY A 62 5.48 0.69 3.19
CA GLY A 62 5.41 1.10 4.60
C GLY A 62 5.38 -0.09 5.56
N ILE A 63 4.55 -1.10 5.27
CA ILE A 63 4.46 -2.33 6.07
C ILE A 63 5.77 -3.11 6.00
N ALA A 64 6.32 -3.30 4.80
CA ALA A 64 7.60 -4.00 4.63
C ALA A 64 8.74 -3.29 5.37
N GLY A 65 8.78 -1.95 5.28
CA GLY A 65 9.71 -1.12 6.03
C GLY A 65 9.53 -1.24 7.54
N ALA A 66 8.29 -1.21 8.04
CA ALA A 66 7.99 -1.38 9.46
C ALA A 66 8.47 -2.73 9.99
N ILE A 67 8.27 -3.82 9.22
CA ILE A 67 8.77 -5.16 9.57
C ILE A 67 10.30 -5.15 9.63
N LEU A 68 10.98 -4.60 8.62
CA LEU A 68 12.45 -4.54 8.59
C LEU A 68 13.02 -3.72 9.75
N ILE A 69 12.43 -2.55 10.04
CA ILE A 69 12.86 -1.70 11.17
C ILE A 69 12.60 -2.42 12.50
N GLY A 70 11.44 -3.04 12.68
CA GLY A 70 11.11 -3.81 13.89
C GLY A 70 12.07 -4.99 14.10
N ALA A 71 12.34 -5.75 13.04
CA ALA A 71 13.30 -6.86 13.09
C ALA A 71 14.72 -6.35 13.40
N GLY A 72 15.17 -5.29 12.74
CA GLY A 72 16.46 -4.65 13.00
C GLY A 72 16.57 -4.17 14.46
N TRP A 73 15.49 -3.63 15.02
CA TRP A 73 15.44 -3.21 16.41
C TRP A 73 15.60 -4.38 17.39
N VAL A 74 14.91 -5.50 17.16
CA VAL A 74 15.07 -6.72 17.96
C VAL A 74 16.50 -7.23 17.87
N PHE A 75 17.08 -7.31 16.67
CA PHE A 75 18.46 -7.74 16.50
C PHE A 75 19.46 -6.78 17.15
N ALA A 76 19.21 -5.47 17.13
CA ALA A 76 20.05 -4.48 17.81
C ALA A 76 20.02 -4.70 19.34
N LEU A 77 18.85 -4.95 19.94
CA LEU A 77 18.74 -5.26 21.37
C LEU A 77 19.43 -6.57 21.73
N LEU A 78 19.30 -7.61 20.88
CA LEU A 78 20.01 -8.88 21.07
C LEU A 78 21.52 -8.72 20.95
N ALA A 79 21.99 -7.96 19.97
CA ALA A 79 23.42 -7.67 19.79
C ALA A 79 23.98 -6.87 20.98
N LEU A 80 23.23 -5.89 21.47
CA LEU A 80 23.59 -5.12 22.66
C LEU A 80 23.67 -6.03 23.90
N LEU A 81 22.62 -6.83 24.14
CA LEU A 81 22.59 -7.79 25.26
C LEU A 81 23.78 -8.75 25.18
N ARG A 82 24.02 -9.31 23.99
CA ARG A 82 25.12 -10.25 23.75
C ARG A 82 26.47 -9.59 23.99
N GLY A 83 26.67 -8.37 23.51
CA GLY A 83 27.89 -7.60 23.72
C GLY A 83 28.13 -7.31 25.21
N LEU A 84 27.10 -6.91 25.96
CA LEU A 84 27.21 -6.68 27.40
C LEU A 84 27.53 -7.97 28.16
N GLN A 85 26.92 -9.09 27.77
CA GLN A 85 27.18 -10.40 28.38
C GLN A 85 28.55 -10.99 28.05
N GLN A 86 29.28 -10.45 27.06
CA GLN A 86 30.64 -10.90 26.75
C GLN A 86 31.71 -10.16 27.57
N ILE A 87 31.33 -9.12 28.30
CA ILE A 87 32.26 -8.36 29.14
C ILE A 87 32.45 -9.11 30.45
N ASP A 88 33.70 -9.44 30.78
CA ASP A 88 34.08 -10.22 31.97
C ASP A 88 33.52 -9.65 33.30
N PHE A 89 33.36 -8.33 33.37
CA PHE A 89 32.76 -7.63 34.51
C PHE A 89 31.30 -8.06 34.77
N PHE A 90 30.49 -8.24 33.72
CA PHE A 90 29.09 -8.66 33.84
C PHE A 90 28.92 -10.19 33.78
N SER A 91 29.89 -10.89 33.20
CA SER A 91 29.86 -12.33 32.94
C SER A 91 30.68 -13.16 33.94
N SER A 92 31.00 -12.61 35.12
CA SER A 92 31.95 -13.18 36.07
C SER A 92 31.88 -14.71 36.07
N ALA A 93 32.98 -15.32 35.64
CA ALA A 93 33.10 -16.71 35.18
C ALA A 93 32.98 -17.75 36.32
N GLU A 94 32.02 -17.54 37.21
CA GLU A 94 31.67 -18.45 38.29
C GLU A 94 30.54 -19.38 37.81
N PRO A 95 30.62 -20.69 38.08
CA PRO A 95 29.64 -21.68 37.62
C PRO A 95 28.19 -21.41 38.06
N ASP A 96 27.99 -20.63 39.13
CA ASP A 96 26.67 -20.31 39.69
C ASP A 96 26.07 -19.00 39.15
N GLY A 97 26.75 -18.34 38.21
CA GLY A 97 26.33 -17.06 37.63
C GLY A 97 26.76 -15.90 38.50
N GLY A 98 27.70 -15.09 38.00
CA GLY A 98 28.22 -13.92 38.70
C GLY A 98 27.11 -13.00 39.24
N THR A 99 27.38 -12.39 40.40
CA THR A 99 26.47 -11.47 41.13
C THR A 99 25.88 -10.34 40.24
N TRP A 100 26.53 -10.04 39.10
CA TRP A 100 26.18 -8.97 38.18
C TRP A 100 25.48 -9.43 36.88
N SER A 101 25.16 -10.72 36.76
CA SER A 101 24.56 -11.30 35.54
C SER A 101 23.17 -10.76 35.19
N TRP A 102 22.44 -10.16 36.15
CA TRP A 102 21.15 -9.52 35.93
C TRP A 102 21.26 -8.12 35.28
N LEU A 103 22.41 -7.47 35.43
CA LEU A 103 22.61 -6.07 35.04
C LEU A 103 22.55 -5.85 33.50
N PRO A 104 23.10 -6.72 32.64
CA PRO A 104 22.91 -6.63 31.19
C PRO A 104 21.45 -6.61 30.77
N TYR A 105 20.61 -7.45 31.39
CA TYR A 105 19.18 -7.50 31.07
C TYR A 105 18.50 -6.19 31.45
N MET A 106 18.79 -5.64 32.64
CA MET A 106 18.22 -4.36 33.07
C MET A 106 18.62 -3.22 32.12
N ILE A 107 19.89 -3.14 31.72
CA ILE A 107 20.36 -2.09 30.80
C ILE A 107 19.62 -2.18 29.46
N VAL A 108 19.52 -3.38 28.88
CA VAL A 108 18.85 -3.59 27.59
C VAL A 108 17.37 -3.28 27.69
N THR A 109 16.70 -3.66 28.78
CA THR A 109 15.29 -3.29 29.02
C THR A 109 15.11 -1.78 29.12
N ILE A 110 15.98 -1.06 29.83
CA ILE A 110 15.91 0.40 29.96
C ILE A 110 16.13 1.06 28.59
N VAL A 111 17.16 0.64 27.84
CA VAL A 111 17.43 1.16 26.49
C VAL A 111 16.23 0.91 25.57
N GLY A 112 15.68 -0.29 25.60
CA GLY A 112 14.46 -0.66 24.88
C GLY A 112 13.28 0.25 25.21
N ALA A 113 13.00 0.42 26.50
CA ALA A 113 11.90 1.24 27.00
C ALA A 113 12.06 2.72 26.67
N VAL A 114 13.28 3.27 26.79
CA VAL A 114 13.57 4.67 26.46
C VAL A 114 13.34 4.94 24.98
N VAL A 115 13.86 4.10 24.09
CA VAL A 115 13.66 4.29 22.64
C VAL A 115 12.18 4.14 22.27
N ALA A 116 11.47 3.16 22.82
CA ALA A 116 10.03 2.99 22.62
C ALA A 116 9.24 4.21 23.11
N ALA A 117 9.59 4.75 24.28
CA ALA A 117 8.95 5.94 24.85
C ALA A 117 9.20 7.20 24.00
N LEU A 118 10.43 7.38 23.51
CA LEU A 118 10.78 8.49 22.62
C LEU A 118 10.01 8.40 21.29
N TYR A 119 9.94 7.20 20.71
CA TYR A 119 9.17 6.97 19.48
C TYR A 119 7.67 7.23 19.70
N GLY A 120 7.10 6.72 20.79
CA GLY A 120 5.71 6.97 21.16
C GLY A 120 5.42 8.45 21.38
N ARG A 121 6.32 9.17 22.06
CA ARG A 121 6.19 10.62 22.28
C ARG A 121 6.29 11.40 20.96
N MET A 122 7.18 11.00 20.06
CA MET A 122 7.31 11.61 18.73
C MET A 122 6.04 11.39 17.90
N LEU A 123 5.42 10.21 18.00
CA LEU A 123 4.16 9.92 17.33
C LEU A 123 3.02 10.74 17.92
N ALA A 124 2.90 10.82 19.24
CA ALA A 124 1.88 11.62 19.92
C ALA A 124 1.94 13.09 19.48
N LYS A 125 3.14 13.69 19.47
CA LYS A 125 3.35 15.06 18.99
C LYS A 125 2.88 15.25 17.54
N ARG A 126 3.17 14.30 16.66
CA ARG A 126 2.74 14.37 15.25
C ARG A 126 1.22 14.29 15.10
N LEU A 127 0.53 13.58 15.99
CA LEU A 127 -0.93 13.51 15.97
C LEU A 127 -1.56 14.82 16.46
N GLU A 128 -0.97 15.44 17.48
CA GLU A 128 -1.38 16.76 17.98
C GLU A 128 -1.20 17.84 16.91
N GLU A 129 -0.03 17.91 16.26
CA GLU A 129 0.27 18.89 15.20
C GLU A 129 -0.64 18.77 13.97
N ASN A 130 -1.09 17.57 13.63
CA ASN A 130 -2.01 17.34 12.51
C ASN A 130 -3.49 17.52 12.89
N GLY A 131 -3.80 17.57 14.20
CA GLY A 131 -5.15 17.70 14.74
C GLY A 131 -5.61 19.15 14.95
N GLU A 132 -4.70 20.13 14.88
CA GLU A 132 -5.08 21.55 14.92
C GLU A 132 -5.73 21.96 13.58
N PRO A 133 -7.01 22.39 13.57
CA PRO A 133 -7.61 22.95 12.37
C PRO A 133 -6.88 24.25 12.00
N LYS A 134 -6.36 24.31 10.78
CA LYS A 134 -5.69 25.48 10.21
C LYS A 134 -6.66 26.63 9.91
#